data_AF-A0A7S2ULT9-F1
#
_entry.id   AF-A0A7S2ULT9-F1
#
_cell.length_a   1.000
_cell.length_b   1.000
_cell.length_c   1.000
_cell.angle_alpha   90.00
_cell.angle_beta   90.00
_cell.angle_gamma   90.00
#
_symmetry.space_group_name_H-M   'P 1'
#
loop_
_entity.id
_entity.type
_entity.pdbx_description
1 polymer ?
#
loop_
_entity_poly.entity_id
_entity_poly.type
_entity_poly.pdbx_seq_one_letter_code
_entity_poly.pdbx_strand_id
1 'polypeptide(L)'
;TFPGYVGHNHQVEYGPLKEDWTKLCPLSYSMEEKDEFCISEQEAVWGTELLAKLEIIKAEMDPEYTMTCATGVGFGHISPPNEEDPSPGETSGGVAFNSVAAASLYTLLVGFVASILF
;
A
#
# COMPACT_ATOMS: atom_id res chain seq x y z
N THR A 1 26.58 4.61 -10.85
CA THR A 1 25.75 3.41 -10.67
C THR A 1 25.93 2.87 -9.27
N PHE A 2 24.86 2.73 -8.51
CA PHE A 2 24.83 2.08 -7.20
C PHE A 2 24.87 0.56 -7.35
N PRO A 3 25.75 -0.16 -6.62
CA PRO A 3 25.74 -1.62 -6.61
C PRO A 3 24.66 -2.13 -5.65
N GLY A 4 23.83 -3.07 -6.12
CA GLY A 4 22.91 -3.78 -5.23
C GLY A 4 23.69 -4.48 -4.11
N TYR A 5 23.21 -4.38 -2.88
CA TYR A 5 23.92 -4.90 -1.71
C TYR A 5 23.03 -5.69 -0.75
N VAL A 6 21.71 -5.58 -0.88
CA VAL A 6 20.74 -6.26 -0.01
C VAL A 6 20.08 -7.41 -0.77
N GLY A 7 19.95 -8.57 -0.12
CA GLY A 7 19.13 -9.65 -0.69
C GLY A 7 17.65 -9.26 -0.64
N HIS A 8 16.87 -9.55 -1.69
CA HIS A 8 15.44 -9.20 -1.76
C HIS A 8 14.61 -9.74 -0.58
N ASN A 9 15.06 -10.82 0.06
CA ASN A 9 14.43 -11.40 1.25
C ASN A 9 14.69 -10.62 2.55
N HIS A 10 15.60 -9.63 2.54
CA HIS A 10 15.83 -8.71 3.64
C HIS A 10 14.94 -7.49 3.45
N GLN A 11 14.06 -7.25 4.42
CA GLN A 11 13.14 -6.13 4.37
C GLN A 11 13.88 -4.82 4.64
N VAL A 12 14.00 -3.99 3.60
CA VAL A 12 14.59 -2.65 3.65
C VAL A 12 13.65 -1.66 2.98
N GLU A 13 13.28 -0.59 3.67
CA GLU A 13 12.38 0.42 3.10
C GLU A 13 13.11 1.29 2.05
N TYR A 14 14.34 1.68 2.36
CA TYR A 14 15.24 2.44 1.48
C TYR A 14 16.69 2.04 1.75
N GLY A 15 17.54 2.20 0.73
CA GLY A 15 19.00 2.10 0.85
C GLY A 15 19.62 3.35 1.49
N PRO A 16 20.94 3.55 1.37
CA PRO A 16 21.63 4.73 1.90
C PRO A 16 21.28 6.01 1.12
N LEU A 17 21.79 7.17 1.56
CA LEU A 17 21.66 8.44 0.82
C LEU A 17 22.30 8.34 -0.56
N LYS A 18 21.67 8.90 -1.60
CA LYS A 18 22.19 8.88 -2.99
C LYS A 18 23.56 9.54 -3.12
N GLU A 19 23.79 10.64 -2.39
CA GLU A 19 25.03 11.43 -2.44
C GLU A 19 26.17 10.86 -1.60
N ASP A 20 25.85 10.08 -0.57
CA ASP A 20 26.83 9.52 0.37
C ASP A 20 26.38 8.15 0.88
N TRP A 21 26.85 7.11 0.21
CA TRP A 21 26.42 5.73 0.49
C TRP A 21 26.91 5.21 1.84
N THR A 22 27.76 5.96 2.55
CA THR A 22 28.20 5.61 3.91
C THR A 22 27.19 6.03 4.96
N LYS A 23 26.18 6.81 4.60
CA LYS A 23 25.12 7.30 5.49
C LYS A 23 23.80 6.62 5.20
N LEU A 24 23.15 6.16 6.26
CA LEU A 24 21.80 5.60 6.22
C LEU A 24 20.78 6.67 5.80
N CYS A 25 19.71 6.25 5.14
CA CYS A 25 18.54 7.10 4.92
C CYS A 25 17.90 7.50 6.27
N PRO A 26 17.77 8.80 6.58
CA PRO A 26 17.21 9.25 7.85
C PRO A 26 15.75 8.81 8.04
N LEU A 27 15.45 8.22 9.21
CA LEU A 27 14.07 7.82 9.56
C LEU A 27 13.11 9.02 9.74
N SER A 28 13.66 10.23 9.92
CA SER A 28 12.89 11.46 10.06
C SER A 28 12.41 12.04 8.74
N TYR A 29 12.91 11.56 7.60
CA TYR A 29 12.49 12.03 6.29
C TYR A 29 11.06 11.57 5.97
N SER A 30 10.28 12.45 5.31
CA SER A 30 9.01 12.09 4.68
C SER A 30 9.25 11.09 3.55
N MET A 31 8.18 10.48 3.02
CA MET A 31 8.30 9.55 1.90
C MET A 31 8.87 10.24 0.66
N GLU A 32 8.43 11.48 0.38
CA GLU A 32 8.92 12.28 -0.72
C GLU A 32 10.41 12.64 -0.55
N GLU A 33 10.82 12.97 0.68
CA GLU A 33 12.23 13.23 0.98
C GLU A 33 13.09 11.96 0.82
N LYS A 34 12.57 10.79 1.20
CA LYS A 34 13.26 9.51 1.00
C LYS A 34 13.38 9.18 -0.50
N ASP A 35 12.33 9.37 -1.28
CA ASP A 35 12.37 9.16 -2.74
C ASP A 35 13.36 10.10 -3.43
N GLU A 36 13.47 11.34 -2.95
CA GLU A 36 14.40 12.34 -3.49
C GLU A 36 15.85 12.02 -3.11
N PHE A 37 16.11 11.74 -1.82
CA PHE A 37 17.48 11.73 -1.29
C PHE A 37 18.07 10.34 -1.05
N CYS A 38 17.27 9.28 -0.99
CA CYS A 38 17.71 7.93 -0.67
C CYS A 38 17.63 6.98 -1.87
N ILE A 39 18.51 5.98 -1.90
CA ILE A 39 18.42 4.87 -2.84
C ILE A 39 17.12 4.13 -2.58
N SER A 40 16.32 3.84 -3.61
CA SER A 40 15.03 3.14 -3.46
C SER A 40 15.24 1.72 -2.97
N GLU A 41 14.21 1.09 -2.40
CA GLU A 41 14.25 -0.34 -2.02
C GLU A 41 14.73 -1.23 -3.16
N GLN A 42 14.13 -1.10 -4.35
CA GLN A 42 14.47 -1.93 -5.50
C GLN A 42 15.92 -1.69 -5.95
N GLU A 43 16.39 -0.44 -5.95
CA GLU A 43 17.76 -0.13 -6.32
C GLU A 43 18.76 -0.61 -5.25
N ALA A 44 18.37 -0.64 -3.97
CA ALA A 44 19.19 -1.21 -2.90
C ALA A 44 19.39 -2.73 -3.07
N VAL A 45 18.37 -3.42 -3.58
CA VAL A 45 18.37 -4.86 -3.82
C VAL A 45 19.16 -5.23 -5.07
N TRP A 46 18.80 -4.67 -6.23
CA TRP A 46 19.37 -5.09 -7.52
C TRP A 46 20.50 -4.19 -8.02
N GLY A 47 20.60 -2.95 -7.53
CA GLY A 47 21.53 -1.94 -8.05
C GLY A 47 21.01 -1.26 -9.32
N THR A 48 21.52 -0.08 -9.65
CA THR A 48 20.96 0.78 -10.71
C THR A 48 20.94 0.10 -12.08
N GLU A 49 22.05 -0.51 -12.48
CA GLU A 49 22.20 -1.08 -13.84
C GLU A 49 21.41 -2.37 -14.05
N LEU A 50 21.36 -3.23 -13.03
CA LEU A 50 20.62 -4.47 -13.13
C LEU A 50 19.12 -4.20 -13.00
N LEU A 51 18.70 -3.31 -12.09
CA LEU A 51 17.30 -2.92 -11.96
C LEU A 51 16.74 -2.41 -13.29
N ALA A 52 17.40 -1.46 -13.94
CA ALA A 52 16.96 -0.93 -15.23
C ALA A 52 16.81 -2.03 -16.30
N LYS A 53 17.71 -3.03 -16.31
CA LYS A 53 17.59 -4.18 -17.23
C LYS A 53 16.42 -5.08 -16.89
N LEU A 54 16.20 -5.33 -15.59
CA LEU A 54 15.10 -6.17 -15.12
C LEU A 54 13.74 -5.50 -15.39
N GLU A 55 13.64 -4.18 -15.25
CA GLU A 55 12.43 -3.41 -15.57
C GLU A 55 12.07 -3.51 -17.06
N ILE A 56 13.06 -3.42 -17.95
CA ILE A 56 12.85 -3.62 -19.40
C ILE A 56 12.33 -5.05 -19.66
N ILE A 57 12.99 -6.06 -19.12
CA ILE A 57 12.57 -7.46 -19.30
C ILE A 57 11.16 -7.69 -18.72
N LYS A 58 10.86 -7.10 -17.56
CA LYS A 58 9.54 -7.18 -16.93
C LYS A 58 8.46 -6.59 -17.82
N ALA A 59 8.70 -5.40 -18.39
CA ALA A 59 7.76 -4.76 -19.30
C ALA A 59 7.56 -5.56 -20.60
N GLU A 60 8.59 -6.27 -21.09
CA GLU A 60 8.49 -7.13 -22.28
C GLU A 60 7.74 -8.44 -22.00
N MET A 61 7.99 -9.07 -20.85
CA MET A 61 7.49 -10.41 -20.52
C MET A 61 6.15 -10.40 -19.77
N ASP A 62 5.90 -9.35 -18.99
CA ASP A 62 4.69 -9.16 -18.20
C ASP A 62 4.19 -7.71 -18.31
N PRO A 63 3.71 -7.31 -19.51
CA PRO A 63 3.30 -5.94 -19.82
C PRO A 63 2.08 -5.47 -19.00
N GLU A 64 1.23 -6.41 -18.59
CA GLU A 64 0.06 -6.13 -17.75
C GLU A 64 0.38 -6.21 -16.25
N TYR A 65 1.65 -6.41 -15.89
CA TYR A 65 2.12 -6.48 -14.50
C TYR A 65 1.37 -7.52 -13.65
N THR A 66 0.90 -8.61 -14.26
CA THR A 66 0.14 -9.67 -13.58
C THR A 66 0.99 -10.39 -12.54
N MET A 67 2.29 -10.53 -12.79
CA MET A 67 3.27 -11.17 -11.90
C MET A 67 4.01 -10.14 -11.06
N THR A 68 3.27 -9.25 -10.40
CA THR A 68 3.83 -8.22 -9.52
C THR A 68 3.66 -8.62 -8.06
N CYS A 69 4.76 -8.63 -7.30
CA CYS A 69 4.74 -8.79 -5.86
C CYS A 69 5.12 -7.47 -5.17
N ALA A 70 4.72 -7.32 -3.90
CA ALA A 70 5.20 -6.22 -3.08
C ALA A 70 6.73 -6.18 -3.12
N THR A 71 7.28 -4.98 -3.33
CA THR A 71 8.73 -4.69 -3.38
C THR A 71 9.51 -5.35 -4.53
N GLY A 72 8.83 -6.10 -5.41
CA GLY A 72 9.41 -6.72 -6.59
C GLY A 72 9.75 -5.73 -7.71
N VAL A 73 10.50 -6.20 -8.72
CA VAL A 73 10.77 -5.40 -9.93
C VAL A 73 9.48 -4.96 -10.59
N GLY A 74 9.33 -3.65 -10.80
CA GLY A 74 8.13 -3.06 -11.41
C GLY A 74 6.99 -2.83 -10.42
N PHE A 75 7.17 -3.11 -9.13
CA PHE A 75 6.22 -2.71 -8.09
C PHE A 75 6.13 -1.18 -8.04
N GLY A 76 4.92 -0.64 -8.27
CA GLY A 76 4.69 0.81 -8.43
C GLY A 76 4.27 1.24 -9.84
N HIS A 77 4.43 0.39 -10.86
CA HIS A 77 3.94 0.62 -12.23
C HIS A 77 2.55 0.03 -12.50
N ILE A 78 1.78 -0.27 -11.44
CA ILE A 78 0.43 -0.84 -11.57
C ILE A 78 -0.47 0.22 -12.23
N SER A 79 -0.87 -0.04 -13.48
CA SER A 79 -1.94 0.71 -14.16
C SER A 79 -3.17 0.74 -13.23
N PRO A 80 -3.92 1.86 -13.14
CA PRO A 80 -5.16 1.86 -12.38
C PRO A 80 -6.03 0.69 -12.89
N PRO A 81 -6.72 -0.04 -11.99
CA PRO A 81 -7.53 -1.18 -12.39
C PRO A 81 -8.50 -0.72 -13.48
N ASN A 82 -8.50 -1.42 -14.62
CA ASN A 82 -9.61 -1.32 -15.55
C ASN A 82 -10.88 -1.66 -14.75
N GLU A 83 -11.94 -0.85 -14.89
CA GLU A 83 -13.14 -0.85 -14.02
C GLU A 83 -13.98 -2.15 -14.02
N GLU A 84 -13.45 -3.30 -14.45
CA GLU A 84 -14.21 -4.55 -14.63
C GLU A 84 -13.57 -5.79 -13.99
N ASP A 85 -12.81 -5.66 -12.89
CA ASP A 85 -12.48 -6.83 -12.06
C ASP A 85 -13.00 -6.66 -10.62
N PRO A 86 -13.91 -7.54 -10.14
CA PRO A 86 -14.41 -7.48 -8.77
C PRO A 86 -13.30 -7.84 -7.79
N SER A 87 -12.98 -6.87 -6.92
CA SER A 87 -12.05 -6.98 -5.80
C SER A 87 -12.19 -8.30 -5.02
N PRO A 88 -11.11 -9.07 -4.80
CA PRO A 88 -11.11 -10.14 -3.83
C PRO A 88 -11.16 -9.51 -2.44
N GLY A 89 -12.33 -9.59 -1.83
CA GLY A 89 -12.66 -8.99 -0.55
C GLY A 89 -11.61 -9.23 0.54
N GLU A 90 -11.27 -8.13 1.21
CA GLU A 90 -10.66 -8.12 2.52
C GLU A 90 -11.51 -8.99 3.48
N THR A 91 -10.98 -10.16 3.82
CA THR A 91 -11.46 -10.93 4.98
C THR A 91 -10.32 -11.03 5.98
N SER A 92 -10.11 -9.95 6.74
CA SER A 92 -9.55 -10.05 8.09
C SER A 92 -10.52 -9.37 9.06
N GLY A 93 -11.38 -10.19 9.64
CA GLY A 93 -12.37 -9.76 10.62
C GLY A 93 -11.70 -9.39 11.94
N GLY A 94 -11.51 -8.09 12.16
CA GLY A 94 -11.37 -7.50 13.48
C GLY A 94 -12.74 -7.26 14.07
N VAL A 95 -13.09 -8.00 15.12
CA VAL A 95 -14.35 -7.88 15.86
C VAL A 95 -14.32 -6.57 16.66
N ALA A 96 -15.02 -5.53 16.19
CA ALA A 96 -15.26 -4.32 16.97
C ALA A 96 -16.69 -4.32 17.51
N PHE A 97 -16.81 -4.61 18.80
CA PHE A 97 -18.03 -4.38 19.57
C PHE A 97 -18.32 -2.87 19.61
N ASN A 98 -19.34 -2.41 18.87
CA ASN A 98 -19.84 -1.06 19.02
C ASN A 98 -21.00 -1.03 20.01
N SER A 99 -20.71 -0.44 21.17
CA SER A 99 -21.63 -0.05 22.23
C SER A 99 -22.73 0.87 21.67
N VAL A 100 -23.97 0.39 21.64
CA VAL A 100 -25.14 1.20 21.30
C VAL A 100 -25.50 2.06 22.50
N ALA A 101 -25.29 3.37 22.38
CA ALA A 101 -25.80 4.35 23.33
C ALA A 101 -27.34 4.29 23.32
N ALA A 102 -27.91 4.05 24.50
CA ALA A 102 -29.33 3.95 24.74
C ALA A 102 -30.05 5.28 24.42
N ALA A 103 -30.84 5.30 23.34
CA ALA A 103 -31.89 6.29 23.15
C ALA A 103 -33.23 5.70 23.60
N SER A 104 -33.80 6.31 24.63
CA SER A 104 -35.00 5.90 25.37
C SER A 104 -36.24 5.80 24.46
N LEU A 105 -36.83 4.59 24.40
CA LEU A 105 -38.01 4.20 23.60
C LEU A 105 -39.36 4.51 24.28
N TYR A 106 -39.43 5.52 25.16
CA TYR A 106 -40.60 5.75 26.02
C TYR A 106 -41.52 6.93 25.67
N THR A 107 -41.39 7.56 24.49
CA THR A 107 -42.17 8.78 24.19
C THR A 107 -43.00 8.74 22.88
N LEU A 108 -43.33 7.56 22.34
CA LEU A 108 -44.21 7.45 21.15
C LEU A 108 -45.29 6.36 21.25
N LEU A 109 -45.74 6.02 22.47
CA LEU A 109 -46.84 5.06 22.70
C LEU A 109 -48.10 5.64 23.36
N VAL A 110 -48.24 6.97 23.45
CA VAL A 110 -49.45 7.61 24.02
C VAL A 110 -50.20 8.51 23.02
N GLY A 111 -49.77 8.57 21.75
CA GLY A 111 -50.31 9.50 20.75
C GLY A 111 -51.18 8.91 19.64
N PHE A 112 -51.33 7.58 19.52
CA PHE A 112 -51.94 6.94 18.34
C PHE A 112 -53.05 5.92 18.66
N VAL A 113 -53.76 6.09 19.78
CA VAL A 113 -54.99 5.32 20.08
C VAL A 113 -56.25 6.21 20.14
N ALA A 114 -56.12 7.53 19.94
CA ALA A 114 -57.24 8.47 20.04
C ALA A 114 -57.64 9.12 18.71
N SER A 115 -57.88 8.33 17.64
CA SER A 115 -58.52 8.85 16.41
C SER A 115 -59.20 7.83 15.48
N ILE A 116 -59.37 6.55 15.84
CA ILE A 116 -60.14 5.62 14.99
C ILE A 116 -61.10 4.77 15.85
N LEU A 117 -62.40 5.03 15.64
CA LEU A 117 -63.64 4.39 16.14
C LEU A 117 -64.24 5.03 17.43
N PHE A 118 -65.48 5.54 17.53
CA PHE A 118 -66.72 5.43 16.73
C PHE A 118 -67.00 4.08 16.07
#